data_AF-B4DKH9-F1
#
_entry.id   AF-B4DKH9-F1
#
_cell.length_a   1.000
_cell.length_b   1.000
_cell.length_c   1.000
_cell.angle_alpha   90.00
_cell.angle_beta   90.00
_cell.angle_gamma   90.00
#
_symmetry.space_group_name_H-M   'P 1'
#
loop_
_entity.id
_entity.type
_entity.pdbx_description
1 polymer ?
#
loop_
_entity_poly.entity_id
_entity_poly.type
_entity_poly.pdbx_seq_one_letter_code
_entity_poly.pdbx_strand_id
1 'polypeptide(L)'
;MTSELDIFVGNTTLIDEDVYRLWLDGYSVTDAVALRVRSGILEQTGATAAVLQSDTMDHYRTFHMLERLLHAPPKLLHQLIFQIPPSRQALLIERYYAFDEAFVREVLGKKDLDDISTKTGITLKSCRRQFDNFKRVFKVVEEMRGSLVDNIQQHFLLSDRLAR
;
A
#
# COMPACT_ATOMS: atom_id res chain seq x y z
N MET A 1 0.79 25.55 -29.47
CA MET A 1 0.56 24.34 -28.66
C MET A 1 -0.77 24.54 -27.96
N THR A 2 -1.83 23.90 -28.47
CA THR A 2 -3.12 23.85 -27.79
C THR A 2 -2.95 22.90 -26.60
N SER A 3 -2.94 23.46 -25.39
CA SER A 3 -3.04 22.66 -24.17
C SER A 3 -4.36 21.90 -24.24
N GLU A 4 -4.31 20.58 -24.45
CA GLU A 4 -5.47 19.72 -24.27
C GLU A 4 -5.89 19.84 -22.80
N LEU A 5 -6.98 20.59 -22.59
CA LEU A 5 -7.61 20.72 -21.29
C LEU A 5 -8.53 19.51 -21.12
N ASP A 6 -7.98 18.44 -20.54
CA ASP A 6 -8.73 17.24 -20.21
C ASP A 6 -9.45 17.45 -18.87
N ILE A 7 -10.73 17.85 -18.93
CA ILE A 7 -11.57 18.05 -17.74
C ILE A 7 -12.37 16.78 -17.50
N PHE A 8 -11.92 15.96 -16.54
CA PHE A 8 -12.70 14.86 -16.01
C PHE A 8 -13.41 15.31 -14.72
N VAL A 9 -14.74 15.33 -14.72
CA VAL A 9 -15.54 15.54 -13.51
C VAL A 9 -15.94 14.18 -12.96
N GLY A 10 -15.26 13.75 -11.90
CA GLY A 10 -15.59 12.51 -11.19
C GLY A 10 -15.36 12.63 -9.69
N ASN A 11 -15.94 11.69 -8.94
CA ASN A 11 -15.77 11.64 -7.50
C ASN A 11 -14.33 11.22 -7.17
N THR A 12 -13.57 12.10 -6.52
CA THR A 12 -12.25 11.76 -5.99
C THR A 12 -12.38 10.54 -5.10
N THR A 13 -11.59 9.49 -5.38
CA THR A 13 -11.54 8.31 -4.53
C THR A 13 -10.91 8.70 -3.20
N LEU A 14 -11.73 8.76 -2.15
CA LEU A 14 -11.26 9.04 -0.80
C LEU A 14 -10.56 7.80 -0.25
N ILE A 15 -9.39 8.03 0.34
CA ILE A 15 -8.56 6.99 0.93
C ILE A 15 -8.20 7.45 2.34
N ASP A 16 -8.76 6.76 3.33
CA ASP A 16 -8.34 6.88 4.71
C ASP A 16 -6.97 6.19 4.90
N GLU A 17 -5.95 7.00 5.25
CA GLU A 17 -4.57 6.53 5.43
C GLU A 17 -4.40 5.61 6.64
N ASP A 18 -5.17 5.82 7.70
CA ASP A 18 -5.11 4.97 8.88
C ASP A 18 -5.67 3.58 8.57
N VAL A 19 -6.78 3.53 7.82
CA VAL A 19 -7.35 2.25 7.35
C VAL A 19 -6.41 1.58 6.36
N TYR A 20 -5.75 2.35 5.48
CA TYR A 20 -4.77 1.81 4.56
C TYR A 20 -3.57 1.21 5.30
N ARG A 21 -3.02 1.89 6.31
CA ARG A 21 -1.96 1.36 7.16
C ARG A 21 -2.40 0.04 7.81
N LEU A 22 -3.59 -0.02 8.43
CA LEU A 22 -4.10 -1.24 9.05
C LEU A 22 -4.22 -2.40 8.06
N TRP A 23 -4.62 -2.12 6.81
CA TRP A 23 -4.67 -3.12 5.75
C TRP A 23 -3.28 -3.62 5.34
N LEU A 24 -2.29 -2.71 5.21
CA LEU A 24 -0.89 -3.04 4.90
C LEU A 24 -0.22 -3.85 6.02
N ASP A 25 -0.54 -3.52 7.28
CA ASP A 25 -0.11 -4.23 8.48
C ASP A 25 -0.77 -5.61 8.58
N GLY A 26 -1.74 -5.91 7.71
CA GLY A 26 -2.33 -7.22 7.55
C GLY A 26 -3.50 -7.53 8.48
N TYR A 27 -4.04 -6.54 9.17
CA TYR A 27 -5.22 -6.70 10.03
C TYR A 27 -6.47 -7.05 9.22
N SER A 28 -7.34 -7.89 9.79
CA SER A 28 -8.67 -8.14 9.21
C SER A 28 -9.57 -6.92 9.34
N VAL A 29 -10.70 -6.89 8.61
CA VAL A 29 -11.71 -5.82 8.77
C VAL A 29 -12.15 -5.72 10.22
N THR A 30 -12.40 -6.86 10.88
CA THR A 30 -12.84 -6.90 12.28
C THR A 30 -11.79 -6.31 13.22
N ASP A 31 -10.52 -6.68 13.05
CA ASP A 31 -9.42 -6.16 13.88
C ASP A 31 -9.21 -4.67 13.65
N ALA A 32 -9.26 -4.22 12.39
CA ALA A 32 -9.12 -2.82 12.02
C ALA A 32 -10.25 -1.97 12.61
N VAL A 33 -11.51 -2.45 12.55
CA VAL A 33 -12.65 -1.79 13.21
C VAL A 33 -12.41 -1.69 14.71
N ALA A 34 -11.99 -2.78 15.36
CA ALA A 34 -11.72 -2.77 16.80
C ALA A 34 -10.61 -1.76 17.18
N LEU A 35 -9.55 -1.65 16.38
CA LEU A 35 -8.48 -0.68 16.56
C LEU A 35 -8.96 0.77 16.36
N ARG A 36 -9.77 1.02 15.31
CA ARG A 36 -10.38 2.34 15.05
C ARG A 36 -11.34 2.77 16.16
N VAL A 37 -12.12 1.84 16.72
CA VAL A 37 -12.97 2.15 17.89
C VAL A 37 -12.11 2.55 19.08
N ARG A 38 -11.03 1.83 19.36
CA ARG A 38 -10.11 2.15 20.46
C ARG A 38 -9.36 3.46 20.29
N SER A 39 -9.21 3.98 19.06
CA SER A 39 -8.60 5.28 18.82
C SER A 39 -9.53 6.47 19.11
N GLY A 40 -10.79 6.21 19.48
CA GLY A 40 -11.77 7.25 19.81
C GLY A 40 -12.39 7.94 18.58
N ILE A 41 -12.39 7.27 17.41
CA ILE A 41 -12.91 7.87 16.17
C ILE A 41 -14.42 8.10 16.22
N LEU A 42 -15.16 7.30 17.00
CA LEU A 42 -16.61 7.40 17.09
C LEU A 42 -17.01 8.68 17.82
N GLU A 43 -16.29 9.06 18.88
CA GLU A 43 -16.50 10.30 19.62
C GLU A 43 -16.14 11.53 18.78
N GLN A 44 -15.09 11.42 17.95
CA GLN A 44 -14.65 12.52 17.08
C GLN A 44 -15.61 12.80 15.93
N THR A 45 -16.19 11.74 15.36
CA THR A 45 -17.05 11.83 14.15
C THR A 45 -18.54 11.86 14.46
N GLY A 46 -18.94 11.44 15.66
CA GLY A 46 -20.35 11.19 16.01
C GLY A 46 -20.97 10.00 15.26
N ALA A 47 -20.16 9.18 14.58
CA ALA A 47 -20.62 8.02 13.83
C ALA A 47 -20.99 6.85 14.75
N THR A 48 -21.81 5.94 14.24
CA THR A 48 -22.10 4.68 14.95
C THR A 48 -21.06 3.61 14.60
N ALA A 49 -20.91 2.60 15.47
CA ALA A 49 -20.02 1.47 15.20
C ALA A 49 -20.37 0.74 13.90
N ALA A 50 -21.66 0.65 13.55
CA ALA A 50 -22.12 0.05 12.29
C ALA A 50 -21.67 0.84 11.06
N VAL A 51 -21.72 2.18 11.14
CA VAL A 51 -21.22 3.05 10.06
C VAL A 51 -19.71 2.90 9.91
N LEU A 52 -18.95 2.91 11.02
CA LEU A 52 -17.51 2.69 10.99
C LEU A 52 -17.13 1.32 10.41
N GLN A 53 -17.90 0.28 10.73
CA GLN A 53 -17.70 -1.06 10.17
C GLN A 53 -17.92 -1.08 8.65
N SER A 54 -19.01 -0.47 8.16
CA SER A 54 -19.27 -0.36 6.73
C SER A 54 -18.17 0.43 6.02
N ASP A 55 -17.78 1.58 6.56
CA ASP A 55 -16.72 2.43 6.03
C ASP A 55 -15.38 1.68 5.93
N THR A 56 -15.00 0.96 6.99
CA THR A 56 -13.77 0.14 7.00
C THR A 56 -13.84 -0.95 5.93
N MET A 57 -15.00 -1.61 5.80
CA MET A 57 -15.20 -2.67 4.82
C MET A 57 -15.11 -2.16 3.38
N ASP A 58 -15.66 -0.99 3.10
CA ASP A 58 -15.64 -0.37 1.77
C ASP A 58 -14.22 0.11 1.39
N HIS A 59 -13.46 0.63 2.35
CA HIS A 59 -12.03 0.90 2.16
C HIS A 59 -11.25 -0.39 1.83
N TYR A 60 -11.46 -1.47 2.57
CA TYR A 60 -10.79 -2.75 2.30
C TYR A 60 -11.11 -3.30 0.91
N ARG A 61 -12.37 -3.20 0.46
CA ARG A 61 -12.77 -3.57 -0.91
C ARG A 61 -12.02 -2.74 -1.95
N THR A 62 -11.95 -1.43 -1.75
CA THR A 62 -11.18 -0.51 -2.59
C THR A 62 -9.70 -0.90 -2.66
N PHE A 63 -9.08 -1.20 -1.51
CA PHE A 63 -7.67 -1.59 -1.44
C PHE A 63 -7.38 -2.89 -2.19
N HIS A 64 -8.26 -3.88 -2.10
CA HIS A 64 -8.13 -5.11 -2.88
C HIS A 64 -8.23 -4.88 -4.40
N MET A 65 -9.03 -3.91 -4.84
CA MET A 65 -9.06 -3.52 -6.25
C MET A 65 -7.77 -2.79 -6.67
N LEU A 66 -7.26 -1.91 -5.80
CA LEU A 66 -6.02 -1.16 -6.03
C LEU A 66 -4.77 -2.03 -5.97
N GLU A 67 -4.76 -3.13 -5.20
CA GLU A 67 -3.60 -4.00 -5.00
C GLU A 67 -2.99 -4.49 -6.32
N ARG A 68 -3.84 -4.84 -7.29
CA ARG A 68 -3.39 -5.27 -8.62
C ARG A 68 -2.66 -4.15 -9.38
N LEU A 69 -3.04 -2.90 -9.16
CA LEU A 69 -2.40 -1.73 -9.75
C LEU A 69 -1.09 -1.39 -9.02
N LEU A 70 -1.04 -1.60 -7.71
CA LEU A 70 0.18 -1.42 -6.90
C LEU A 70 1.29 -2.42 -7.26
N HIS A 71 0.94 -3.61 -7.78
CA HIS A 71 1.92 -4.53 -8.36
C HIS A 71 2.61 -3.98 -9.62
N ALA A 72 2.03 -2.99 -10.30
CA ALA A 72 2.58 -2.37 -11.49
C ALA A 72 2.32 -0.86 -11.45
N PRO A 73 3.07 -0.08 -10.65
CA PRO A 73 2.78 1.32 -10.35
C PRO A 73 2.48 2.22 -11.55
N PRO A 74 3.14 2.10 -12.72
CA PRO A 74 2.77 2.86 -13.91
C PRO A 74 1.31 2.65 -14.37
N LYS A 75 0.70 1.50 -14.08
CA LYS A 75 -0.73 1.27 -14.39
C LYS A 75 -1.68 2.02 -13.45
N LEU A 76 -1.25 2.34 -12.22
CA LEU A 76 -2.03 3.15 -11.29
C LEU A 76 -2.17 4.60 -11.79
N LEU A 77 -1.14 5.12 -12.48
CA LEU A 77 -1.14 6.48 -13.03
C LEU A 77 -2.07 6.62 -14.24
N HIS A 78 -2.14 5.58 -15.09
CA HIS A 78 -2.86 5.63 -16.37
C HIS A 78 -4.31 5.12 -16.31
N GLN A 79 -4.72 4.48 -15.23
CA GLN A 79 -6.09 3.97 -15.10
C GLN A 79 -7.09 5.12 -14.86
N LEU A 80 -8.33 4.94 -15.34
CA LEU A 80 -9.39 5.96 -15.25
C LEU A 80 -10.49 5.62 -14.23
N ILE A 81 -10.40 4.44 -13.59
CA ILE A 81 -11.42 3.91 -12.68
C ILE A 81 -11.39 4.66 -11.35
N PHE A 82 -10.21 4.84 -10.77
CA PHE A 82 -9.97 5.52 -9.51
C PHE A 82 -9.43 6.91 -9.75
N GLN A 83 -10.19 7.92 -9.34
CA GLN A 83 -9.76 9.31 -9.43
C GLN A 83 -8.94 9.66 -8.18
N ILE A 84 -7.67 9.29 -8.20
CA ILE A 84 -6.73 9.48 -7.09
C ILE A 84 -5.73 10.58 -7.46
N PRO A 85 -5.60 11.66 -6.67
CA PRO A 85 -4.63 12.72 -6.93
C PRO A 85 -3.18 12.18 -7.00
N PRO A 86 -2.29 12.76 -7.82
CA PRO A 86 -0.92 12.26 -7.98
C PRO A 86 -0.13 12.10 -6.66
N SER A 87 -0.29 13.04 -5.72
CA SER A 87 0.34 12.96 -4.40
C SER A 87 -0.14 11.77 -3.59
N ARG A 88 -1.45 11.44 -3.67
CA ARG A 88 -2.04 10.26 -3.04
C ARG A 88 -1.57 8.97 -3.71
N GLN A 89 -1.42 8.96 -5.04
CA GLN A 89 -0.87 7.79 -5.75
C GLN A 89 0.55 7.48 -5.30
N ALA A 90 1.41 8.50 -5.22
CA ALA A 90 2.78 8.37 -4.73
C ALA A 90 2.81 7.83 -3.29
N LEU A 91 1.97 8.38 -2.40
CA LEU A 91 1.83 7.89 -1.02
C LEU A 91 1.45 6.40 -0.98
N LEU A 92 0.46 5.97 -1.76
CA LEU A 92 0.02 4.57 -1.79
C LEU A 92 1.16 3.65 -2.23
N ILE A 93 1.87 4.02 -3.30
CA ILE A 93 2.99 3.25 -3.84
C ILE A 93 4.12 3.17 -2.80
N GLU A 94 4.56 4.30 -2.26
CA GLU A 94 5.59 4.40 -1.22
C GLU A 94 5.29 3.49 -0.02
N ARG A 95 4.08 3.59 0.52
CA ARG A 95 3.66 2.81 1.69
C ARG A 95 3.49 1.33 1.36
N TYR A 96 3.03 1.00 0.17
CA TYR A 96 2.87 -0.39 -0.25
C TYR A 96 4.21 -1.11 -0.35
N TYR A 97 5.25 -0.45 -0.86
CA TYR A 97 6.60 -1.02 -1.03
C TYR A 97 7.55 -0.80 0.15
N ALA A 98 7.19 0.04 1.12
CA ALA A 98 7.98 0.21 2.33
C ALA A 98 8.12 -1.10 3.12
N PHE A 99 9.33 -1.33 3.63
CA PHE A 99 9.64 -2.45 4.51
C PHE A 99 9.64 -2.04 5.98
N ASP A 100 9.21 -2.94 6.84
CA ASP A 100 9.44 -2.85 8.27
C ASP A 100 10.90 -3.19 8.56
N GLU A 101 11.57 -2.37 9.37
CA GLU A 101 12.98 -2.58 9.70
C GLU A 101 13.22 -3.95 10.37
N ALA A 102 12.31 -4.36 11.25
CA ALA A 102 12.38 -5.67 11.90
C ALA A 102 12.24 -6.83 10.89
N PHE A 103 11.44 -6.67 9.84
CA PHE A 103 11.33 -7.66 8.77
C PHE A 103 12.64 -7.76 7.97
N VAL A 104 13.22 -6.63 7.55
CA VAL A 104 14.46 -6.62 6.76
C VAL A 104 15.62 -7.28 7.51
N ARG A 105 15.74 -7.03 8.82
CA ARG A 105 16.80 -7.64 9.64
C ARG A 105 16.69 -9.16 9.72
N GLU A 106 15.48 -9.71 9.66
CA GLU A 106 15.24 -11.15 9.83
C GLU A 106 15.15 -11.92 8.49
N VAL A 107 14.66 -11.28 7.43
CA VAL A 107 14.50 -11.93 6.11
C VAL A 107 15.86 -12.24 5.46
N LEU A 108 16.91 -11.50 5.84
CA LEU A 108 18.28 -11.73 5.43
C LEU A 108 18.85 -12.97 6.13
N GLY A 109 18.49 -14.16 5.65
CA GLY A 109 19.00 -15.45 6.13
C GLY A 109 17.93 -16.47 6.50
N LYS A 110 16.67 -16.04 6.67
CA LYS A 110 15.53 -16.93 6.90
C LYS A 110 14.57 -16.95 5.72
N LYS A 111 14.13 -18.16 5.34
CA LYS A 111 13.11 -18.37 4.29
C LYS A 111 11.71 -18.60 4.86
N ASP A 112 11.59 -18.76 6.18
CA ASP A 112 10.33 -19.03 6.85
C ASP A 112 9.69 -17.73 7.36
N LEU A 113 8.59 -17.33 6.73
CA LEU A 113 7.86 -16.11 7.07
C LEU A 113 7.03 -16.27 8.36
N ASP A 114 6.66 -17.49 8.75
CA ASP A 114 5.91 -17.76 9.98
C ASP A 114 6.81 -17.54 11.21
N ASP A 115 8.07 -17.97 11.10
CA ASP A 115 9.13 -17.68 12.06
C ASP A 115 9.36 -16.18 12.23
N ILE A 116 9.49 -15.45 11.12
CA ILE A 116 9.74 -14.00 11.12
C ILE A 116 8.54 -13.28 11.75
N SER A 117 7.32 -13.67 11.38
CA SER A 117 6.09 -13.12 11.96
C SER A 117 6.07 -13.29 13.47
N THR A 118 6.36 -14.51 13.96
CA THR A 118 6.38 -14.82 15.40
C THR A 118 7.46 -14.01 16.14
N LYS A 119 8.66 -13.88 15.56
CA LYS A 119 9.79 -13.19 16.19
C LYS A 119 9.64 -11.67 16.22
N THR A 120 9.08 -11.08 15.17
CA THR A 120 8.99 -9.61 15.01
C THR A 120 7.67 -9.04 15.50
N GLY A 121 6.61 -9.86 15.63
CA GLY A 121 5.26 -9.40 15.89
C GLY A 121 4.55 -8.80 14.67
N ILE A 122 5.22 -8.74 13.51
CA ILE A 122 4.61 -8.33 12.25
C ILE A 122 3.66 -9.43 11.80
N THR A 123 2.48 -9.08 11.32
CA THR A 123 1.53 -10.11 10.86
C THR A 123 2.11 -10.87 9.67
N LEU A 124 1.79 -12.17 9.60
CA LEU A 124 2.20 -13.01 8.49
C LEU A 124 1.77 -12.45 7.12
N LYS A 125 0.60 -11.80 7.07
CA LYS A 125 0.09 -11.17 5.85
C LYS A 125 0.99 -9.99 5.41
N SER A 126 1.44 -9.15 6.35
CA SER A 126 2.39 -8.07 6.04
C SER A 126 3.77 -8.62 5.65
N CYS A 127 4.29 -9.65 6.34
CA CYS A 127 5.53 -10.33 5.98
C CYS A 127 5.48 -10.87 4.53
N ARG A 128 4.38 -11.51 4.14
CA ARG A 128 4.17 -12.02 2.78
C ARG A 128 4.14 -10.89 1.74
N ARG A 129 3.40 -9.81 1.99
CA ARG A 129 3.36 -8.62 1.11
C ARG A 129 4.77 -8.06 0.89
N GLN A 130 5.52 -7.85 1.96
CA GLN A 130 6.89 -7.31 1.89
C GLN A 130 7.81 -8.24 1.09
N PHE A 131 7.79 -9.54 1.39
CA PHE A 131 8.58 -10.52 0.63
C PHE A 131 8.20 -10.59 -0.85
N ASP A 132 6.91 -10.54 -1.18
CA ASP A 132 6.42 -10.53 -2.55
C ASP A 132 6.80 -9.25 -3.30
N ASN A 133 6.79 -8.10 -2.61
CA ASN A 133 7.26 -6.84 -3.16
C ASN A 133 8.75 -6.90 -3.49
N PHE A 134 9.57 -7.42 -2.59
CA PHE A 134 11.00 -7.65 -2.85
C PHE A 134 11.22 -8.52 -4.09
N LYS A 135 10.56 -9.68 -4.16
CA LYS A 135 10.67 -10.58 -5.34
C LYS A 135 10.22 -9.89 -6.62
N ARG A 136 9.16 -9.07 -6.55
CA ARG A 136 8.63 -8.36 -7.72
C ARG A 136 9.61 -7.32 -8.23
N VAL A 137 10.21 -6.54 -7.34
CA VAL A 137 11.24 -5.57 -7.70
C VAL A 137 12.44 -6.29 -8.31
N PHE A 138 12.98 -7.28 -7.60
CA PHE A 138 14.13 -8.06 -8.05
C PHE A 138 13.92 -8.64 -9.45
N LYS A 139 12.79 -9.31 -9.69
CA LYS A 139 12.46 -9.91 -10.99
C LYS A 139 12.43 -8.91 -12.14
N VAL A 140 12.00 -7.67 -11.89
CA VAL A 140 11.93 -6.65 -12.94
C VAL A 140 13.31 -6.08 -13.25
N VAL A 141 14.15 -5.88 -12.23
CA VAL A 141 15.40 -5.14 -12.40
C VAL A 141 16.64 -6.02 -12.58
N GLU A 142 16.57 -7.33 -12.26
CA GLU A 142 17.73 -8.23 -12.28
C GLU A 142 18.39 -8.36 -13.67
N GLU A 143 17.59 -8.31 -14.74
CA GLU A 143 18.07 -8.43 -16.12
C GLU A 143 18.31 -7.07 -16.80
N MET A 144 17.99 -5.97 -16.13
CA MET A 144 18.09 -4.63 -16.68
C MET A 144 19.53 -4.11 -16.60
N ARG A 145 19.96 -3.40 -17.65
CA ARG A 145 21.25 -2.70 -17.66
C ARG A 145 21.11 -1.33 -16.98
N GLY A 146 22.21 -0.81 -16.45
CA GLY A 146 22.27 0.53 -15.85
C GLY A 146 22.16 0.54 -14.33
N SER A 147 21.80 1.69 -13.78
CA SER A 147 21.63 1.90 -12.34
C SER A 147 20.40 1.15 -11.82
N LEU A 148 20.59 0.29 -10.80
CA LEU A 148 19.48 -0.39 -10.14
C LEU A 148 18.49 0.60 -9.54
N VAL A 149 18.99 1.68 -8.92
CA VAL A 149 18.15 2.73 -8.33
C VAL A 149 17.26 3.35 -9.40
N ASP A 150 17.83 3.76 -10.54
CA ASP A 150 17.09 4.40 -11.62
C ASP A 150 16.02 3.45 -12.20
N ASN A 151 16.38 2.17 -12.38
CA ASN A 151 15.45 1.14 -12.85
C ASN A 151 14.28 0.96 -11.87
N ILE A 152 14.54 0.94 -10.56
CA ILE A 152 13.50 0.85 -9.53
C ILE A 152 12.60 2.09 -9.56
N GLN A 153 13.17 3.29 -9.61
CA GLN A 153 12.41 4.54 -9.66
C GLN A 153 11.51 4.61 -10.90
N GLN A 154 12.01 4.21 -12.07
CA GLN A 154 11.24 4.26 -13.32
C GLN A 154 10.12 3.22 -13.37
N HIS A 155 10.36 1.99 -12.90
CA HIS A 155 9.40 0.89 -13.01
C HIS A 155 8.42 0.81 -11.83
N PHE A 156 8.83 1.27 -10.64
CA PHE A 156 8.01 1.22 -9.43
C PHE A 156 7.61 2.59 -8.89
N LEU A 157 8.11 3.69 -9.46
CA LEU A 157 7.77 5.06 -9.06
C LEU A 157 8.08 5.34 -7.58
N LEU A 158 9.12 4.71 -7.06
CA LEU A 158 9.59 4.86 -5.69
C LEU A 158 10.58 6.03 -5.57
N SER A 159 10.64 6.62 -4.38
CA SER A 159 11.62 7.63 -4.02
C SER A 159 13.04 7.03 -3.98
N ASP A 160 14.04 7.90 -4.10
CA ASP A 160 15.46 7.52 -3.98
C ASP A 160 15.75 6.75 -2.68
N ARG A 161 15.07 7.11 -1.58
CA ARG A 161 15.23 6.42 -0.30
C ARG A 161 14.78 4.96 -0.35
N LEU A 162 13.66 4.65 -1.00
CA LEU A 162 13.15 3.28 -1.10
C LEU A 162 13.78 2.47 -2.24
N ALA A 163 14.38 3.16 -3.22
CA ALA A 163 15.06 2.54 -4.34
C ALA A 163 16.50 2.10 -4.03
N ARG A 164 17.04 2.45 -2.85
CA ARG A 164 18.37 2.06 -2.35
C ARG A 164 18.29 0.89 -1.38
#